data_AF-A0A931ZVI6-F1
#
_entry.id   AF-A0A931ZVI6-F1
#
_cell.length_a   1.000
_cell.length_b   1.000
_cell.length_c   1.000
_cell.angle_alpha   90.00
_cell.angle_beta   90.00
_cell.angle_gamma   90.00
#
_symmetry.space_group_name_H-M   'P 1'
#
loop_
_entity.id
_entity.type
_entity.pdbx_description
1 polymer ?
#
loop_
_entity_poly.entity_id
_entity_poly.type
_entity_poly.pdbx_seq_one_letter_code
_entity_poly.pdbx_strand_id
1 'polypeptide(L)'
;MNDLNAFVQPQRERILNELFTLLKIPSISTDPSHNADCRRAAHWAADHLKALGCPRVELLASDTHPVVWAEGPDAPGKPTVLVYGHYDVQPADPLDLWDSPPFEPTVRDGNLYARGATDDKGQVFSVIKAFEAVSRGGRPPINARFLIEGQEESGSRVLFDLLEREPERVKADAVLVSDMPYFAPGWPSVEAGLRGLCAAEITVRVLKGDLHSGLYGGAAPNAHETLVQLLARLKTPAGKIHIPGLYQA
;
A
#
# COMPACT_ATOMS: atom_id res chain seq x y z
N MET A 1 -16.16 -19.68 19.47
CA MET A 1 -15.75 -18.41 18.83
C MET A 1 -15.57 -17.40 19.95
N ASN A 2 -14.36 -16.88 20.14
CA ASN A 2 -14.18 -15.72 20.99
C ASN A 2 -15.05 -14.61 20.41
N ASP A 3 -15.91 -14.01 21.24
CA ASP A 3 -16.73 -12.90 20.80
C ASP A 3 -15.81 -11.72 20.48
N LEU A 4 -15.53 -11.52 19.19
CA LEU A 4 -14.72 -10.40 18.71
C LEU A 4 -15.34 -9.07 19.16
N ASN A 5 -16.67 -8.98 19.30
CA ASN A 5 -17.30 -7.77 19.84
C ASN A 5 -16.94 -7.57 21.30
N ALA A 6 -16.88 -8.63 22.12
CA ALA A 6 -16.42 -8.53 23.51
C ALA A 6 -14.94 -8.12 23.63
N PHE A 7 -14.13 -8.32 22.59
CA PHE A 7 -12.77 -7.76 22.53
C PHE A 7 -12.75 -6.31 22.04
N VAL A 8 -13.42 -6.03 20.92
CA VAL A 8 -13.35 -4.73 20.25
C VAL A 8 -14.07 -3.65 21.05
N GLN A 9 -15.28 -3.91 21.55
CA GLN A 9 -16.09 -2.85 22.18
C GLN A 9 -15.39 -2.20 23.39
N PRO A 10 -14.81 -2.94 24.34
CA PRO A 10 -14.12 -2.34 25.48
C PRO A 10 -12.81 -1.63 25.11
N GLN A 11 -12.22 -1.94 23.95
CA GLN A 11 -10.91 -1.46 23.53
C GLN A 11 -10.99 -0.51 22.32
N ARG A 12 -12.20 -0.17 21.86
CA ARG A 12 -12.45 0.55 20.62
C ARG A 12 -11.67 1.86 20.55
N GLU A 13 -11.70 2.64 21.63
CA GLU A 13 -10.98 3.92 21.69
C GLU A 13 -9.47 3.73 21.57
N ARG A 14 -8.89 2.75 22.28
CA ARG A 14 -7.47 2.42 22.17
C ARG A 14 -7.09 2.03 20.74
N ILE A 15 -7.85 1.11 20.16
CA ILE A 15 -7.62 0.60 18.79
C ILE A 15 -7.68 1.76 17.78
N LEU A 16 -8.68 2.63 17.88
CA LEU A 16 -8.79 3.80 17.00
C LEU A 16 -7.65 4.79 17.21
N ASN A 17 -7.25 5.07 18.46
CA ASN A 17 -6.14 5.99 18.75
C ASN A 17 -4.79 5.47 18.23
N GLU A 18 -4.57 4.17 18.30
CA GLU A 18 -3.39 3.52 17.69
C GLU A 18 -3.41 3.69 16.17
N LEU A 19 -4.54 3.40 15.51
CA LEU A 19 -4.69 3.66 14.07
C LEU A 19 -4.48 5.14 13.72
N PHE A 20 -5.05 6.06 14.49
CA PHE A 20 -4.88 7.50 14.26
C PHE A 20 -3.42 7.92 14.38
N THR A 21 -2.66 7.29 15.27
CA THR A 21 -1.22 7.56 15.41
C THR A 21 -0.46 7.14 14.16
N LEU A 22 -0.77 5.97 13.58
CA LEU A 22 -0.17 5.51 12.34
C LEU A 22 -0.58 6.39 11.13
N LEU A 23 -1.85 6.79 11.06
CA LEU A 23 -2.37 7.63 9.97
C LEU A 23 -1.82 9.06 9.98
N LYS A 24 -1.39 9.57 11.14
CA LYS A 24 -0.71 10.88 11.25
C LYS A 24 0.70 10.90 10.64
N ILE A 25 1.26 9.75 10.27
CA ILE A 25 2.59 9.66 9.68
C ILE A 25 2.46 9.83 8.15
N PRO A 26 2.99 10.90 7.52
CA PRO A 26 2.92 11.08 6.08
C PRO A 26 3.99 10.25 5.37
N SER A 27 3.87 8.93 5.39
CA SER A 27 4.82 7.98 4.78
C SER A 27 4.65 7.90 3.26
N ILE A 28 4.87 9.02 2.56
CA ILE A 28 4.74 9.12 1.11
C ILE A 28 6.02 8.57 0.44
N SER A 29 5.98 7.35 -0.08
CA SER A 29 7.18 6.68 -0.61
C SER A 29 7.73 7.28 -1.91
N THR A 30 6.87 7.95 -2.68
CA THR A 30 7.25 8.60 -3.95
C THR A 30 7.95 9.94 -3.75
N ASP A 31 7.95 10.51 -2.55
CA ASP A 31 8.61 11.78 -2.23
C ASP A 31 9.80 11.56 -1.28
N PRO A 32 11.06 11.78 -1.74
CA PRO A 32 12.25 11.65 -0.90
C PRO A 32 12.25 12.55 0.35
N SER A 33 11.49 13.65 0.38
CA SER A 33 11.34 14.50 1.57
C SER A 33 10.67 13.77 2.74
N HIS A 34 9.85 12.76 2.42
CA HIS A 34 9.11 11.92 3.36
C HIS A 34 9.82 10.60 3.72
N ASN A 35 11.06 10.38 3.27
CA ASN A 35 11.86 9.19 3.63
C ASN A 35 11.95 8.97 5.16
N ALA A 36 12.03 10.04 5.95
CA ALA A 36 12.06 9.94 7.41
C ALA A 36 10.71 9.52 7.99
N ASP A 37 9.60 9.92 7.35
CA ASP A 37 8.25 9.52 7.74
C ASP A 37 7.98 8.06 7.39
N CYS A 38 8.46 7.58 6.23
CA CYS A 38 8.42 6.17 5.87
C CYS A 38 9.17 5.29 6.88
N ARG A 39 10.41 5.67 7.25
CA ARG A 39 11.12 5.02 8.36
C ARG A 39 10.30 5.03 9.64
N ARG A 40 9.68 6.17 9.99
CA ARG A 40 8.88 6.30 11.22
C ARG A 40 7.66 5.37 11.19
N ALA A 41 6.99 5.22 10.06
CA ALA A 41 5.86 4.29 9.90
C ALA A 41 6.32 2.83 10.04
N ALA A 42 7.47 2.46 9.46
CA ALA A 42 8.04 1.12 9.63
C ALA A 42 8.38 0.81 11.09
N HIS A 43 9.02 1.75 11.79
CA HIS A 43 9.33 1.60 13.22
C HIS A 43 8.06 1.51 14.05
N TRP A 44 7.04 2.32 13.75
CA TRP A 44 5.76 2.24 14.41
C TRP A 44 5.15 0.83 14.27
N ALA A 45 5.14 0.27 13.05
CA ALA A 45 4.59 -1.07 12.81
C ALA A 45 5.42 -2.16 13.52
N ALA A 46 6.75 -2.05 13.48
CA ALA A 46 7.65 -2.97 14.17
C ALA A 46 7.44 -2.93 15.70
N ASP A 47 7.38 -1.74 16.29
CA ASP A 47 7.18 -1.57 17.72
C ASP A 47 5.78 -2.02 18.15
N HIS A 48 4.78 -1.83 17.31
CA HIS A 48 3.45 -2.36 17.53
C HIS A 48 3.44 -3.90 17.56
N LEU A 49 4.11 -4.56 16.60
CA LEU A 49 4.25 -6.01 16.56
C LEU A 49 5.04 -6.56 17.77
N LYS A 50 6.09 -5.86 18.21
CA LYS A 50 6.82 -6.19 19.46
C LYS A 50 5.91 -6.11 20.68
N ALA A 51 5.11 -5.05 20.78
CA ALA A 51 4.16 -4.86 21.89
C ALA A 51 3.08 -5.94 21.93
N LEU A 52 2.73 -6.54 20.78
CA LEU A 52 1.84 -7.70 20.68
C LEU A 52 2.50 -9.03 21.11
N GLY A 53 3.79 -9.02 21.45
CA GLY A 53 4.53 -10.18 21.90
C GLY A 53 5.14 -11.02 20.78
N CYS A 54 5.32 -10.46 19.57
CA CYS A 54 6.06 -11.15 18.52
C CYS A 54 7.52 -11.34 18.96
N PRO A 55 8.02 -12.58 19.12
CA PRO A 55 9.37 -12.85 19.63
C PRO A 55 10.48 -12.36 18.69
N ARG A 56 10.21 -12.20 17.40
CA ARG A 56 11.17 -11.75 16.40
C ARG A 56 10.55 -10.68 15.52
N VAL A 57 11.17 -9.51 15.48
CA VAL A 57 10.77 -8.37 14.64
C VAL A 57 12.03 -7.72 14.08
N GLU A 58 12.10 -7.56 12.76
CA GLU A 58 13.23 -7.03 12.01
C GLU A 58 12.79 -5.93 11.04
N LEU A 59 13.67 -4.96 10.80
CA LEU A 59 13.59 -4.01 9.70
C LEU A 59 14.65 -4.41 8.66
N LEU A 60 14.24 -4.69 7.43
CA LEU A 60 15.07 -5.33 6.42
C LEU A 60 15.28 -4.47 5.15
N ALA A 61 16.38 -4.76 4.45
CA ALA A 61 16.73 -4.37 3.08
C ALA A 61 16.97 -2.88 2.76
N SER A 62 16.28 -1.94 3.40
CA SER A 62 16.37 -0.51 3.04
C SER A 62 16.47 0.40 4.27
N ASP A 63 17.33 1.41 4.19
CA ASP A 63 17.45 2.43 5.23
C ASP A 63 16.35 3.50 5.13
N THR A 64 15.62 3.61 4.02
CA THR A 64 14.54 4.61 3.84
C THR A 64 13.16 4.00 4.00
N HIS A 65 12.94 2.86 3.35
CA HIS A 65 11.66 2.17 3.31
C HIS A 65 11.86 0.70 3.72
N PRO A 66 12.30 0.42 4.96
CA PRO A 66 12.58 -0.94 5.38
C PRO A 66 11.34 -1.82 5.34
N VAL A 67 11.51 -3.08 4.93
CA VAL A 67 10.47 -4.09 5.08
C VAL A 67 10.42 -4.51 6.55
N VAL A 68 9.24 -4.40 7.17
CA VAL A 68 8.98 -4.90 8.52
C VAL A 68 8.67 -6.38 8.42
N TRP A 69 9.55 -7.21 8.97
CA TRP A 69 9.32 -8.65 9.07
C TRP A 69 9.14 -9.05 10.53
N ALA A 70 8.10 -9.82 10.84
CA ALA A 70 7.89 -10.33 12.19
C ALA A 70 7.38 -11.77 12.19
N GLU A 71 7.71 -12.50 13.24
CA GLU A 71 7.15 -13.81 13.56
C GLU A 71 6.37 -13.70 14.85
N GLY A 72 5.10 -14.11 14.81
CA GLY A 72 4.21 -14.14 15.96
C GLY A 72 4.60 -15.24 16.97
N PRO A 73 3.96 -15.28 18.15
CA PRO A 73 4.17 -16.36 19.10
C PRO A 73 3.89 -17.73 18.48
N ASP A 74 4.66 -18.73 18.91
CA ASP A 74 4.57 -20.08 18.37
C ASP A 74 3.21 -20.74 18.64
N ALA A 75 2.67 -21.38 17.61
CA ALA A 75 1.49 -22.23 17.65
C ALA A 75 1.87 -23.64 17.16
N PRO A 76 2.39 -24.50 18.05
CA PRO A 76 2.89 -25.82 17.66
C PRO A 76 1.84 -26.65 16.89
N GLY A 77 2.25 -27.17 15.73
CA GLY A 77 1.41 -28.01 14.88
C GLY A 77 0.26 -27.27 14.16
N LYS A 78 0.27 -25.94 14.16
CA LYS A 78 -0.69 -25.11 13.41
C LYS A 78 -0.10 -24.61 12.10
N PRO A 79 -0.93 -24.33 11.07
CA PRO A 79 -0.46 -23.75 9.83
C PRO A 79 0.13 -22.34 10.05
N THR A 80 1.04 -21.96 9.17
CA THR A 80 1.65 -20.63 9.09
C THR A 80 0.96 -19.80 8.03
N VAL A 81 0.44 -18.63 8.43
CA VAL A 81 -0.10 -17.62 7.53
C VAL A 81 0.87 -16.45 7.46
N LEU A 82 1.27 -16.08 6.24
CA LEU A 82 2.00 -14.85 5.97
C LEU A 82 0.97 -13.73 5.73
N VAL A 83 0.96 -12.72 6.58
CA VAL A 83 0.21 -11.48 6.39
C VAL A 83 1.10 -10.49 5.65
N TYR A 84 0.64 -10.05 4.48
CA TYR A 84 1.25 -8.98 3.72
C TYR A 84 0.39 -7.71 3.77
N GLY A 85 1.05 -6.56 3.76
CA GLY A 85 0.45 -5.24 3.58
C GLY A 85 1.55 -4.19 3.39
N HIS A 86 1.18 -2.92 3.35
CA HIS A 86 2.13 -1.82 3.24
C HIS A 86 1.79 -0.63 4.13
N TYR A 87 2.82 0.13 4.50
CA TYR A 87 2.69 1.32 5.34
C TYR A 87 2.92 2.63 4.58
N ASP A 88 3.49 2.58 3.37
CA ASP A 88 3.58 3.76 2.52
C ASP A 88 2.24 4.10 1.88
N VAL A 89 2.12 5.34 1.41
CA VAL A 89 0.87 5.88 0.90
C VAL A 89 1.12 6.79 -0.31
N GLN A 90 0.14 6.90 -1.20
CA GLN A 90 0.15 7.93 -2.26
C GLN A 90 0.28 9.37 -1.71
N PRO A 91 0.81 10.32 -2.51
CA PRO A 91 0.68 11.75 -2.26
C PRO A 91 -0.77 12.18 -2.00
N ALA A 92 -0.96 13.26 -1.25
CA ALA A 92 -2.28 13.75 -0.89
C ALA A 92 -2.77 14.92 -1.75
N ASP A 93 -1.95 15.43 -2.67
CA ASP A 93 -2.32 16.54 -3.53
C ASP A 93 -3.50 16.20 -4.46
N PRO A 94 -4.37 17.19 -4.78
CA PRO A 94 -4.36 18.58 -4.30
C PRO A 94 -4.93 18.73 -2.88
N LEU A 95 -4.21 19.43 -2.01
CA LEU A 95 -4.59 19.58 -0.59
C LEU A 95 -5.88 20.39 -0.38
N ASP A 96 -6.20 21.33 -1.28
CA ASP A 96 -7.38 22.20 -1.21
C ASP A 96 -8.70 21.46 -1.49
N LEU A 97 -8.64 20.25 -2.05
CA LEU A 97 -9.80 19.39 -2.26
C LEU A 97 -10.15 18.53 -1.04
N TRP A 98 -9.35 18.58 0.03
CA TRP A 98 -9.63 17.87 1.26
C TRP A 98 -10.48 18.71 2.23
N ASP A 99 -11.58 18.14 2.73
CA ASP A 99 -12.40 18.77 3.78
C ASP A 99 -11.68 18.85 5.15
N SER A 100 -10.69 17.98 5.36
CA SER A 100 -9.85 17.91 6.57
C SER A 100 -8.43 17.53 6.16
N PRO A 101 -7.37 18.04 6.82
CA PRO A 101 -6.00 17.74 6.42
C PRO A 101 -5.76 16.21 6.29
N PRO A 102 -5.07 15.76 5.22
CA PRO A 102 -5.01 14.33 4.85
C PRO A 102 -4.37 13.45 5.92
N PHE A 103 -3.47 14.00 6.74
CA PHE A 103 -2.79 13.30 7.83
C PHE A 103 -3.33 13.71 9.21
N GLU A 104 -4.54 14.27 9.27
CA GLU A 104 -5.31 14.51 10.50
C GLU A 104 -6.58 13.64 10.50
N PRO A 105 -6.51 12.42 11.05
CA PRO A 105 -7.61 11.46 11.00
C PRO A 105 -8.88 12.03 11.63
N THR A 106 -9.93 12.13 10.82
CA THR A 106 -11.19 12.75 11.22
C THR A 106 -12.34 11.79 10.97
N VAL A 107 -13.19 11.60 11.99
CA VAL A 107 -14.40 10.78 11.84
C VAL A 107 -15.58 11.67 11.47
N ARG A 108 -16.26 11.37 10.36
CA ARG A 108 -17.51 12.03 9.93
C ARG A 108 -18.54 10.98 9.54
N ASP A 109 -19.73 11.06 10.12
CA ASP A 109 -20.86 10.14 9.83
C ASP A 109 -20.48 8.64 9.92
N GLY A 110 -19.60 8.30 10.88
CA GLY A 110 -19.12 6.92 11.09
C GLY A 110 -17.97 6.49 10.18
N ASN A 111 -17.55 7.32 9.22
CA ASN A 111 -16.41 7.06 8.35
C ASN A 111 -15.15 7.76 8.86
N LEU A 112 -14.00 7.10 8.69
CA LEU A 112 -12.69 7.65 9.01
C LEU A 112 -12.02 8.22 7.76
N TYR A 113 -11.72 9.51 7.76
CA TYR A 113 -11.06 10.21 6.66
C TYR A 113 -9.61 10.53 7.02
N ALA A 114 -8.70 9.94 6.26
CA ALA A 114 -7.26 10.26 6.22
C ALA A 114 -6.63 9.55 5.01
N ARG A 115 -5.52 10.10 4.50
CA ARG A 115 -4.62 9.37 3.59
C ARG A 115 -4.08 8.14 4.32
N GLY A 116 -4.18 6.98 3.68
CA GLY A 116 -3.80 5.70 4.26
C GLY A 116 -4.92 4.96 5.00
N ALA A 117 -6.08 5.58 5.22
CA ALA A 117 -7.15 4.98 6.04
C ALA A 117 -7.67 3.66 5.48
N THR A 118 -7.69 3.49 4.16
CA THR A 118 -8.13 2.27 3.49
C THR A 118 -7.06 1.58 2.66
N ASP A 119 -5.90 2.21 2.47
CA ASP A 119 -4.90 1.82 1.48
C ASP A 119 -3.53 2.27 2.00
N ASP A 120 -2.81 1.43 2.76
CA ASP A 120 -3.25 0.14 3.34
C ASP A 120 -3.16 0.15 4.88
N LYS A 121 -2.72 1.27 5.48
CA LYS A 121 -2.51 1.37 6.94
C LYS A 121 -3.70 0.88 7.76
N GLY A 122 -4.93 1.20 7.36
CA GLY A 122 -6.12 0.75 8.06
C GLY A 122 -6.39 -0.75 7.93
N GLN A 123 -6.16 -1.35 6.77
CA GLN A 123 -6.49 -2.76 6.56
C GLN A 123 -5.39 -3.66 7.13
N VAL A 124 -4.10 -3.37 6.91
CA VAL A 124 -3.01 -4.09 7.60
C VAL A 124 -3.15 -4.00 9.13
N PHE A 125 -3.49 -2.82 9.65
CA PHE A 125 -3.75 -2.64 11.09
C PHE A 125 -4.93 -3.48 11.57
N SER A 126 -6.01 -3.56 10.78
CA SER A 126 -7.18 -4.38 11.11
C SER A 126 -6.81 -5.87 11.22
N VAL A 127 -5.95 -6.39 10.33
CA VAL A 127 -5.46 -7.77 10.42
C VAL A 127 -4.57 -7.97 11.65
N ILE A 128 -3.70 -7.01 11.96
CA ILE A 128 -2.88 -7.03 13.19
C ILE A 128 -3.76 -7.07 14.45
N LYS A 129 -4.86 -6.31 14.48
CA LYS A 129 -5.83 -6.31 15.59
C LYS A 129 -6.68 -7.57 15.67
N ALA A 130 -7.01 -8.17 14.53
CA ALA A 130 -7.61 -9.50 14.53
C ALA A 130 -6.66 -10.53 15.16
N PHE A 131 -5.37 -10.48 14.81
CA PHE A 131 -4.36 -11.34 15.41
C PHE A 131 -4.22 -11.12 16.93
N GLU A 132 -4.17 -9.86 17.39
CA GLU A 132 -4.19 -9.52 18.81
C GLU A 132 -5.39 -10.15 19.54
N ALA A 133 -6.59 -10.01 18.96
CA ALA A 133 -7.83 -10.50 19.53
C ALA A 133 -7.84 -12.03 19.70
N VAL A 134 -7.34 -12.76 18.70
CA VAL A 134 -7.33 -14.23 18.71
C VAL A 134 -6.16 -14.82 19.50
N SER A 135 -5.09 -14.04 19.73
CA SER A 135 -3.89 -14.48 20.45
C SER A 135 -3.94 -14.25 21.96
N ARG A 136 -5.05 -13.70 22.47
CA ARG A 136 -5.25 -13.47 23.91
C ARG A 136 -5.03 -14.75 24.73
N GLY A 137 -4.32 -14.61 25.84
CA GLY A 137 -3.94 -15.76 26.68
C GLY A 137 -2.69 -16.49 26.22
N GLY A 138 -1.94 -15.92 25.25
CA GLY A 138 -0.61 -16.40 24.85
C GLY A 138 -0.63 -17.68 24.00
N ARG A 139 -1.76 -18.00 23.38
CA ARG A 139 -1.93 -19.19 22.54
C ARG A 139 -2.63 -18.82 21.23
N PRO A 140 -1.89 -18.36 20.21
CA PRO A 140 -2.49 -18.05 18.93
C PRO A 140 -3.05 -19.32 18.26
N PRO A 141 -4.15 -19.22 17.49
CA PRO A 141 -4.75 -20.38 16.82
C PRO A 141 -3.96 -20.84 15.58
N ILE A 142 -3.06 -20.00 15.08
CA ILE A 142 -2.21 -20.20 13.89
C ILE A 142 -0.83 -19.58 14.13
N ASN A 143 0.17 -20.04 13.38
CA ASN A 143 1.43 -19.31 13.25
C ASN A 143 1.19 -18.11 12.32
N ALA A 144 1.67 -16.93 12.70
CA ALA A 144 1.56 -15.73 11.87
C ALA A 144 2.96 -15.18 11.59
N ARG A 145 3.20 -14.83 10.33
CA ARG A 145 4.34 -13.99 9.93
C ARG A 145 3.80 -12.72 9.33
N PHE A 146 4.43 -11.59 9.61
CA PHE A 146 4.06 -10.30 9.05
C PHE A 146 5.18 -9.84 8.13
N LEU A 147 4.79 -9.36 6.96
CA LEU A 147 5.67 -8.77 5.95
C LEU A 147 5.00 -7.46 5.50
N ILE A 148 5.41 -6.35 6.08
CA ILE A 148 4.81 -5.04 5.82
C ILE A 148 5.87 -4.17 5.14
N GLU A 149 5.66 -3.82 3.87
CA GLU A 149 6.62 -3.04 3.11
C GLU A 149 6.29 -1.54 3.08
N GLY A 150 7.19 -0.75 2.49
CA GLY A 150 7.05 0.70 2.37
C GLY A 150 7.30 1.24 0.98
N GLN A 151 7.10 0.41 -0.05
CA GLN A 151 7.30 0.79 -1.45
C GLN A 151 6.19 0.29 -2.37
N GLU A 152 5.05 -0.18 -1.88
CA GLU A 152 3.97 -0.69 -2.74
C GLU A 152 3.58 0.36 -3.78
N GLU A 153 3.41 1.60 -3.32
CA GLU A 153 2.98 2.76 -4.10
C GLU A 153 4.07 3.26 -5.08
N SER A 154 5.27 2.66 -4.99
CA SER A 154 6.44 2.95 -5.83
C SER A 154 7.04 1.70 -6.49
N GLY A 155 6.29 0.58 -6.51
CA GLY A 155 6.59 -0.62 -7.29
C GLY A 155 7.35 -1.73 -6.56
N SER A 156 7.41 -1.71 -5.22
CA SER A 156 7.86 -2.81 -4.35
C SER A 156 9.26 -3.36 -4.61
N ARG A 157 10.15 -2.57 -5.24
CA ARG A 157 11.45 -3.09 -5.70
C ARG A 157 12.30 -3.66 -4.57
N VAL A 158 12.35 -2.98 -3.42
CA VAL A 158 13.08 -3.45 -2.23
C VAL A 158 12.56 -4.79 -1.73
N LEU A 159 11.24 -5.01 -1.76
CA LEU A 159 10.66 -6.27 -1.37
C LEU A 159 11.05 -7.38 -2.34
N PHE A 160 10.93 -7.17 -3.65
CA PHE A 160 11.32 -8.17 -4.65
C PHE A 160 12.81 -8.57 -4.50
N ASP A 161 13.71 -7.59 -4.38
CA ASP A 161 15.14 -7.84 -4.19
C ASP A 161 15.42 -8.62 -2.88
N LEU A 162 14.64 -8.37 -1.81
CA LEU A 162 14.72 -9.13 -0.56
C LEU A 162 14.25 -10.57 -0.72
N LEU A 163 13.12 -10.80 -1.41
CA LEU A 163 12.56 -12.14 -1.58
C LEU A 163 13.38 -13.03 -2.52
N GLU A 164 14.07 -12.45 -3.50
CA GLU A 164 15.04 -13.19 -4.31
C GLU A 164 16.24 -13.66 -3.47
N ARG A 165 16.70 -12.83 -2.53
CA ARG A 165 17.86 -13.13 -1.67
C ARG A 165 17.52 -14.05 -0.50
N GLU A 166 16.33 -13.90 0.09
CA GLU A 166 15.91 -14.55 1.35
C GLU A 166 14.51 -15.19 1.20
N PRO A 167 14.29 -16.11 0.24
CA PRO A 167 12.97 -16.67 -0.07
C PRO A 167 12.38 -17.50 1.08
N GLU A 168 13.18 -18.00 2.00
CA GLU A 168 12.73 -18.75 3.17
C GLU A 168 11.87 -17.92 4.13
N ARG A 169 12.01 -16.59 4.12
CA ARG A 169 11.24 -15.67 4.99
C ARG A 169 9.74 -15.68 4.70
N VAL A 170 9.36 -16.03 3.47
CA VAL A 170 7.96 -16.08 3.02
C VAL A 170 7.39 -17.49 2.97
N LYS A 171 8.13 -18.50 3.47
CA LYS A 171 7.63 -19.87 3.54
C LYS A 171 6.42 -19.94 4.48
N ALA A 172 5.24 -20.12 3.94
CA ALA A 172 3.98 -20.21 4.67
C ALA A 172 3.03 -21.21 3.99
N ASP A 173 2.00 -21.65 4.71
CA ASP A 173 0.93 -22.50 4.17
C ASP A 173 -0.13 -21.68 3.41
N ALA A 174 -0.26 -20.40 3.75
CA ALA A 174 -1.11 -19.44 3.06
C ALA A 174 -0.56 -18.02 3.16
N VAL A 175 -0.94 -17.17 2.21
CA VAL A 175 -0.69 -15.72 2.25
C VAL A 175 -2.03 -15.01 2.37
N LEU A 176 -2.13 -14.08 3.31
CA LEU A 176 -3.26 -13.18 3.48
C LEU A 176 -2.83 -11.77 3.08
N VAL A 177 -3.49 -11.25 2.04
CA VAL A 177 -3.41 -9.85 1.61
C VAL A 177 -4.78 -9.24 1.85
N SER A 178 -4.83 -8.12 2.56
CA SER A 178 -6.07 -7.39 2.83
C SER A 178 -5.96 -5.98 2.27
N ASP A 179 -5.86 -5.86 0.95
CA ASP A 179 -5.57 -4.61 0.26
C ASP A 179 -6.54 -4.35 -0.91
N MET A 180 -7.81 -4.70 -0.69
CA MET A 180 -8.86 -4.59 -1.72
C MET A 180 -10.17 -4.10 -1.10
N PRO A 181 -10.95 -3.30 -1.83
CA PRO A 181 -12.24 -2.82 -1.34
C PRO A 181 -13.29 -3.92 -1.41
N TYR A 182 -14.42 -3.69 -0.74
CA TYR A 182 -15.64 -4.45 -1.02
C TYR A 182 -16.12 -4.17 -2.45
N PHE A 183 -16.83 -5.14 -3.04
CA PHE A 183 -17.47 -4.93 -4.34
C PHE A 183 -18.49 -3.78 -4.29
N ALA A 184 -19.28 -3.71 -3.22
CA ALA A 184 -20.25 -2.66 -2.96
C ALA A 184 -20.55 -2.56 -1.44
N PRO A 185 -21.21 -1.49 -0.96
CA PRO A 185 -21.62 -1.39 0.44
C PRO A 185 -22.44 -2.61 0.89
N GLY A 186 -21.96 -3.33 1.91
CA GLY A 186 -22.58 -4.56 2.43
C GLY A 186 -22.31 -5.84 1.63
N TRP A 187 -21.49 -5.75 0.57
CA TRP A 187 -21.14 -6.86 -0.32
C TRP A 187 -19.65 -7.14 -0.22
N PRO A 188 -19.21 -7.98 0.75
CA PRO A 188 -17.80 -8.35 0.86
C PRO A 188 -17.37 -9.14 -0.38
N SER A 189 -16.11 -9.00 -0.77
CA SER A 189 -15.51 -9.75 -1.86
C SER A 189 -14.27 -10.53 -1.40
N VAL A 190 -13.94 -11.57 -2.16
CA VAL A 190 -12.66 -12.28 -2.11
C VAL A 190 -12.13 -12.24 -3.53
N GLU A 191 -11.07 -11.47 -3.74
CA GLU A 191 -10.47 -11.31 -5.06
C GLU A 191 -9.63 -12.53 -5.41
N ALA A 192 -10.01 -13.21 -6.51
CA ALA A 192 -9.30 -14.42 -6.97
C ALA A 192 -8.17 -14.11 -7.97
N GLY A 193 -8.02 -12.86 -8.39
CA GLY A 193 -6.98 -12.44 -9.31
C GLY A 193 -6.96 -10.94 -9.54
N LEU A 194 -5.75 -10.41 -9.75
CA LEU A 194 -5.51 -9.01 -10.07
C LEU A 194 -4.96 -8.89 -11.48
N ARG A 195 -5.22 -7.76 -12.14
CA ARG A 195 -4.55 -7.43 -13.40
C ARG A 195 -3.11 -7.04 -13.12
N GLY A 196 -2.20 -7.37 -14.03
CA GLY A 196 -0.88 -6.74 -14.06
C GLY A 196 -0.96 -5.27 -14.50
N LEU A 197 0.09 -4.51 -14.21
CA LEU A 197 0.28 -3.14 -14.65
C LEU A 197 1.54 -3.05 -15.52
N CYS A 198 1.46 -2.31 -16.62
CA CYS A 198 2.63 -1.91 -17.40
C CYS A 198 2.60 -0.39 -17.54
N ALA A 199 3.56 0.28 -16.89
CA ALA A 199 3.75 1.71 -16.99
C ALA A 199 4.83 2.02 -18.04
N ALA A 200 4.62 3.05 -18.86
CA ALA A 200 5.58 3.52 -19.84
C ALA A 200 5.59 5.05 -19.89
N GLU A 201 6.79 5.63 -19.97
CA GLU A 201 6.98 7.06 -20.21
C GLU A 201 7.28 7.31 -21.69
N ILE A 202 6.56 8.25 -22.31
CA ILE A 202 6.80 8.68 -23.70
C ILE A 202 7.32 10.11 -23.69
N THR A 203 8.62 10.26 -23.90
CA THR A 203 9.25 11.58 -24.07
C THR A 203 9.30 11.96 -25.55
N VAL A 204 8.64 13.06 -25.91
CA VAL A 204 8.70 13.64 -27.26
C VAL A 204 9.54 14.92 -27.24
N ARG A 205 10.67 14.91 -27.96
CA ARG A 205 11.53 16.08 -28.12
C ARG A 205 11.68 16.42 -29.60
N VAL A 206 11.27 17.63 -29.97
CA VAL A 206 11.30 18.11 -31.37
C VAL A 206 12.41 19.13 -31.62
N LEU A 207 12.84 19.86 -30.60
CA LEU A 207 13.79 20.98 -30.70
C LEU A 207 14.72 21.03 -29.47
N LYS A 208 15.74 21.90 -29.54
CA LYS A 208 16.71 22.10 -28.46
C LYS A 208 16.22 23.02 -27.34
N GLY A 209 15.15 23.79 -27.56
CA GLY A 209 14.57 24.69 -26.57
C GLY A 209 13.21 25.23 -27.01
N ASP A 210 12.55 25.95 -26.11
CA ASP A 210 11.22 26.50 -26.33
C ASP A 210 11.23 27.63 -27.36
N LEU A 211 10.15 27.73 -28.14
CA LEU A 211 9.98 28.74 -29.18
C LEU A 211 8.78 29.64 -28.87
N HIS A 212 8.87 30.90 -29.33
CA HIS A 212 7.74 31.83 -29.27
C HIS A 212 6.60 31.36 -30.20
N SER A 213 5.47 30.96 -29.64
CA SER A 213 4.36 30.34 -30.38
C SER A 213 3.79 31.24 -31.50
N GLY A 214 3.78 32.57 -31.33
CA GLY A 214 3.33 33.48 -32.38
C GLY A 214 4.27 33.61 -33.58
N LEU A 215 5.57 33.33 -33.42
CA LEU A 215 6.55 33.43 -34.50
C LEU A 215 6.71 32.10 -35.25
N TYR A 216 6.57 30.99 -34.53
CA TYR A 216 6.86 29.66 -35.03
C TYR A 216 5.63 28.74 -35.12
N GLY A 217 4.45 29.25 -34.75
CA GLY A 217 3.18 28.55 -34.87
C GLY A 217 2.91 28.16 -36.32
N GLY A 218 2.80 26.84 -36.57
CA GLY A 218 2.63 26.28 -37.91
C GLY A 218 3.91 26.15 -38.75
N ALA A 219 5.04 26.70 -38.30
CA ALA A 219 6.33 26.62 -39.01
C ALA A 219 7.29 25.59 -38.40
N ALA A 220 7.29 25.44 -37.07
CA ALA A 220 8.14 24.50 -36.35
C ALA A 220 7.34 23.27 -35.86
N PRO A 221 7.97 22.08 -35.74
CA PRO A 221 7.33 20.92 -35.15
C PRO A 221 6.97 21.18 -33.68
N ASN A 222 5.81 20.70 -33.26
CA ASN A 222 5.29 20.87 -31.90
C ASN A 222 5.28 19.52 -31.17
N ALA A 223 6.03 19.42 -30.06
CA ALA A 223 6.10 18.21 -29.25
C ALA A 223 4.72 17.82 -28.68
N HIS A 224 3.91 18.81 -28.29
CA HIS A 224 2.58 18.57 -27.72
C HIS A 224 1.64 17.96 -28.76
N GLU A 225 1.61 18.50 -29.98
CA GLU A 225 0.80 17.96 -31.07
C GLU A 225 1.22 16.52 -31.40
N THR A 226 2.53 16.28 -31.48
CA THR A 226 3.08 14.94 -31.75
C THR A 226 2.70 13.96 -30.63
N LEU A 227 2.82 14.37 -29.37
CA LEU A 227 2.45 13.54 -28.22
C LEU A 227 0.94 13.21 -28.24
N VAL A 228 0.08 14.19 -28.49
CA VAL A 228 -1.37 13.98 -28.60
C VAL A 228 -1.69 12.97 -29.72
N GLN A 229 -1.05 13.12 -30.88
CA GLN A 229 -1.23 12.18 -32.00
C GLN A 229 -0.78 10.75 -31.67
N LEU A 230 0.29 10.59 -30.89
CA LEU A 230 0.74 9.27 -30.42
C LEU A 230 -0.26 8.68 -29.43
N LEU A 231 -0.65 9.43 -28.40
CA LEU A 231 -1.58 8.97 -27.36
C LEU A 231 -2.95 8.60 -27.94
N ALA A 232 -3.47 9.39 -28.89
CA ALA A 232 -4.74 9.13 -29.56
C ALA A 232 -4.75 7.81 -30.37
N ARG A 233 -3.58 7.26 -30.68
CA ARG A 233 -3.45 5.98 -31.42
C ARG A 233 -3.27 4.77 -30.51
N LEU A 234 -3.11 4.95 -29.20
CA LEU A 234 -2.94 3.84 -28.25
C LEU A 234 -4.24 3.09 -27.97
N LYS A 235 -5.40 3.74 -28.15
CA LYS A 235 -6.72 3.12 -28.01
C LYS A 235 -7.65 3.58 -29.13
N THR A 236 -8.49 2.66 -29.60
CA THR A 236 -9.59 2.98 -30.51
C THR A 236 -10.71 3.75 -29.78
N PRO A 237 -11.63 4.42 -30.49
CA PRO A 237 -12.80 5.07 -29.87
C PRO A 237 -13.70 4.13 -29.05
N ALA A 238 -13.67 2.83 -29.33
CA ALA A 238 -14.39 1.80 -28.57
C ALA A 238 -13.63 1.30 -27.32
N GLY A 239 -12.48 1.90 -26.99
CA GLY A 239 -11.67 1.53 -25.82
C GLY A 239 -10.71 0.36 -26.02
N LYS A 240 -10.72 -0.30 -27.19
CA LYS A 240 -9.77 -1.37 -27.52
C LYS A 240 -8.35 -0.82 -27.61
N ILE A 241 -7.39 -1.45 -26.94
CA ILE A 241 -5.96 -1.08 -27.01
C ILE A 241 -5.45 -1.38 -28.42
N HIS A 242 -4.71 -0.46 -29.01
CA HIS A 242 -4.30 -0.51 -30.41
C HIS A 242 -2.77 -0.66 -30.56
N ILE A 243 -2.18 -1.46 -29.68
CA ILE A 243 -0.77 -1.85 -29.72
C ILE A 243 -0.66 -3.16 -30.53
N PRO A 244 0.14 -3.20 -31.62
CA PRO A 244 0.33 -4.40 -32.42
C PRO A 244 0.82 -5.59 -31.57
N GLY A 245 0.30 -6.78 -31.85
CA GLY A 245 0.69 -8.02 -31.14
C GLY A 245 0.04 -8.24 -29.77
N LEU A 246 -0.57 -7.22 -29.15
CA LEU A 246 -1.07 -7.32 -27.77
C LEU A 246 -2.10 -8.44 -27.54
N TYR A 247 -2.95 -8.71 -28.54
CA TYR A 247 -3.98 -9.75 -28.44
C TYR A 247 -3.59 -11.06 -29.17
N GLN A 248 -2.34 -11.18 -29.62
CA GLN A 248 -1.82 -12.40 -30.22
C GLN A 248 -1.20 -13.22 -29.08
N ALA A 249 -2.04 -14.04 -28.43
CA ALA A 249 -1.60 -15.08 -27.51
C ALA A 249 -1.33 -16.38 -28.26
#